data_AF-A0A7C2S424-F1
#
_entry.id   AF-A0A7C2S424-F1
#
_cell.length_a   1.000
_cell.length_b   1.000
_cell.length_c   1.000
_cell.angle_alpha   90.00
_cell.angle_beta   90.00
_cell.angle_gamma   90.00
#
_symmetry.space_group_name_H-M   'P 1'
#
loop_
_entity.id
_entity.type
_entity.pdbx_description
1 polymer ?
#
loop_
_entity_poly.entity_id
_entity_poly.type
_entity_poly.pdbx_seq_one_letter_code
_entity_poly.pdbx_strand_id
1 'polypeptide(L)' 'MSESCIRKTLSTFPYGNIQECSCGGYYVTFGYVTLRLSYAELKSYAETLNKVVESIEADSDDTYPRAMANNLTLGKNTT' A
#
# COMPACT_ATOMS: atom_id res chain seq x y z
N MET A 1 11.86 -30.46 22.61
CA MET A 1 11.44 -29.06 22.76
C MET A 1 11.26 -28.48 21.38
N SER A 2 10.03 -28.14 20.98
CA SER A 2 9.79 -27.41 19.73
C SER A 2 10.30 -25.99 19.92
N GLU A 3 11.31 -25.59 19.16
CA GLU A 3 11.75 -24.20 19.11
C GLU A 3 10.53 -23.31 18.80
N SER A 4 10.17 -22.44 19.74
CA SER A 4 9.10 -21.47 19.52
C SER A 4 9.57 -20.50 18.45
N CYS A 5 8.93 -20.48 17.26
CA CYS A 5 9.29 -19.50 16.24
C CYS A 5 9.03 -18.09 16.75
N ILE A 6 10.09 -17.29 16.87
CA ILE A 6 10.00 -15.89 17.24
C ILE A 6 9.69 -15.11 15.96
N ARG A 7 8.64 -14.29 16.00
CA ARG A 7 8.28 -13.39 14.90
C ARG A 7 8.71 -11.98 15.22
N LYS A 8 9.47 -11.37 14.33
CA LYS A 8 9.88 -9.96 14.40
C LYS A 8 9.14 -9.16 13.34
N THR A 9 8.37 -8.16 13.74
CA THR A 9 7.73 -7.25 12.79
C THR A 9 8.78 -6.41 12.06
N LEU A 10 8.79 -6.48 10.73
CA LEU A 10 9.67 -5.68 9.87
C LEU A 10 8.99 -4.38 9.42
N SER A 11 7.71 -4.44 9.10
CA SER A 11 6.93 -3.29 8.65
C SER A 11 5.46 -3.43 9.02
N THR A 12 4.79 -2.31 9.24
CA THR A 12 3.35 -2.22 9.49
C THR A 12 2.77 -1.19 8.53
N PHE A 13 1.60 -1.48 7.96
CA PHE A 13 0.90 -0.61 7.02
C PHE A 13 -0.61 -0.71 7.29
N PRO A 14 -1.44 0.17 6.69
CA PRO A 14 -2.88 0.10 6.89
C PRO A 14 -3.42 -1.30 6.57
N TYR A 15 -4.12 -1.87 7.54
CA TYR A 15 -4.71 -3.21 7.47
C TYR A 15 -3.70 -4.38 7.40
N GLY A 16 -2.41 -4.18 7.71
CA GLY A 16 -1.47 -5.31 7.62
C GLY A 16 -0.08 -5.09 8.21
N ASN A 17 0.71 -6.16 8.18
CA ASN A 17 2.11 -6.14 8.60
C ASN A 17 2.92 -7.23 7.90
N ILE A 18 4.24 -7.06 7.91
CA ILE A 18 5.21 -8.06 7.48
C ILE A 18 6.06 -8.43 8.69
N GLN A 19 6.21 -9.73 8.93
CA GLN A 19 7.02 -10.27 10.03
C GLN A 19 8.02 -11.29 9.50
N GLU A 20 9.23 -11.30 10.04
CA GLU A 20 10.23 -12.33 9.82
C GLU A 20 10.12 -13.40 10.92
N CYS A 21 10.17 -14.69 10.57
CA CYS A 21 10.15 -15.79 11.54
C CYS A 21 11.58 -16.33 11.72
N SER A 22 12.01 -16.53 12.97
CA SER A 22 13.31 -17.11 13.29
C SER A 22 13.53 -18.52 12.72
N CYS A 23 12.46 -19.27 12.48
CA CYS A 23 12.47 -20.59 11.82
C CYS A 23 12.47 -20.49 10.28
N GLY A 24 12.67 -19.29 9.73
CA GLY A 24 12.73 -19.04 8.31
C GLY A 24 11.38 -18.68 7.67
N GLY A 25 11.48 -17.80 6.69
CA GLY A 25 10.36 -17.26 5.93
C GLY A 25 9.75 -16.00 6.57
N TYR A 26 8.80 -15.43 5.84
CA TYR A 26 8.16 -14.17 6.13
C TYR A 26 6.65 -14.36 6.17
N TYR A 27 6.00 -13.69 7.12
CA TYR A 27 4.56 -13.66 7.24
C TYR A 27 4.07 -12.30 6.78
N VAL A 28 3.27 -12.27 5.73
CA VAL A 28 2.60 -11.07 5.24
C VAL A 28 1.14 -11.18 5.63
N THR A 29 0.67 -10.28 6.48
CA THR A 29 -0.72 -10.22 6.91
C THR A 29 -1.41 -9.02 6.28
N PHE A 30 -2.56 -9.25 5.67
CA PHE A 30 -3.46 -8.22 5.13
C PHE A 30 -4.90 -8.56 5.51
N GLY A 31 -5.55 -7.67 6.28
CA GLY A 31 -6.85 -7.91 6.88
C GLY A 31 -6.82 -9.16 7.75
N TYR A 32 -7.62 -10.16 7.36
CA TYR A 32 -7.73 -11.46 8.05
C TYR A 32 -6.89 -12.56 7.39
N VAL A 33 -6.15 -12.24 6.33
CA VAL A 33 -5.35 -13.21 5.57
C VAL A 33 -3.90 -13.07 5.97
N THR A 34 -3.26 -14.19 6.29
CA THR A 34 -1.81 -14.26 6.52
C THR A 34 -1.21 -15.28 5.56
N LEU A 35 -0.22 -14.83 4.77
CA LEU A 35 0.55 -15.67 3.87
C LEU A 35 1.95 -15.90 4.46
N ARG A 36 2.43 -17.14 4.40
CA ARG A 36 3.83 -17.46 4.69
C ARG A 36 4.59 -17.58 3.38
N LEU A 37 5.59 -16.72 3.19
CA LEU A 37 6.39 -16.61 1.98
C LEU A 37 7.86 -16.92 2.27
N SER A 38 8.55 -17.49 1.29
CA SER A 38 10.00 -17.48 1.22
C SER A 38 10.51 -16.05 0.91
N TYR A 39 11.82 -15.83 1.04
CA TYR A 39 12.43 -14.56 0.65
C TYR A 39 12.20 -14.21 -0.83
N ALA A 40 12.31 -15.20 -1.72
CA ALA A 40 12.13 -15.01 -3.16
C ALA A 40 10.69 -14.60 -3.50
N GLU A 41 9.70 -15.22 -2.87
CA GLU A 41 8.29 -14.88 -3.04
C GLU A 41 7.96 -13.51 -2.47
N LEU A 42 8.50 -13.16 -1.28
CA LEU A 42 8.33 -11.83 -0.70
C LEU A 42 8.90 -10.74 -1.61
N LYS A 43 10.11 -10.96 -2.15
CA LYS A 43 10.74 -10.03 -3.09
C LYS A 43 9.88 -9.85 -4.34
N SER A 44 9.45 -10.95 -4.97
CA SER A 44 8.60 -10.89 -6.16
C SER A 44 7.26 -10.20 -5.90
N TYR A 45 6.67 -10.42 -4.72
CA TYR A 45 5.45 -9.76 -4.29
C TYR A 45 5.64 -8.23 -4.19
N ALA A 46 6.70 -7.79 -3.50
CA ALA A 46 6.99 -6.37 -3.35
C ALA A 46 7.28 -5.68 -4.70
N GLU A 47 8.05 -6.32 -5.58
CA GLU A 47 8.31 -5.80 -6.93
C GLU A 47 7.04 -5.70 -7.78
N THR A 48 6.14 -6.68 -7.69
CA THR A 48 4.86 -6.66 -8.40
C THR A 48 3.96 -5.56 -7.86
N LEU A 49 3.90 -5.40 -6.53
CA LEU A 49 3.11 -4.35 -5.89
C LEU A 49 3.58 -2.96 -6.33
N ASN A 50 4.89 -2.71 -6.37
CA ASN A 50 5.43 -1.43 -6.84
C ASN A 50 5.00 -1.11 -8.28
N LYS A 51 5.07 -2.10 -9.19
CA LYS A 51 4.59 -1.92 -10.58
C LYS A 51 3.10 -1.57 -10.66
N VAL A 52 2.28 -2.21 -9.83
CA VAL A 52 0.85 -1.91 -9.78
C VAL A 52 0.61 -0.48 -9.28
N VAL A 53 1.31 -0.07 -8.22
CA VAL A 53 1.22 1.31 -7.69
C VAL A 53 1.63 2.33 -8.76
N GLU A 54 2.78 2.13 -9.40
CA GLU A 54 3.26 2.99 -10.50
C GLU A 54 2.23 3.10 -11.64
N SER A 55 1.55 1.99 -11.99
CA SER A 55 0.52 2.00 -13.04
C SER A 55 -0.73 2.79 -12.66
N ILE A 56 -1.12 2.76 -11.38
CA ILE A 56 -2.26 3.53 -10.86
C ILE A 56 -1.92 5.02 -10.85
N GLU A 57 -0.72 5.37 -10.40
CA GLU A 57 -0.28 6.77 -10.34
C GLU A 57 -0.16 7.39 -11.74
N ALA A 58 0.32 6.61 -12.73
CA ALA A 58 0.39 7.04 -14.12
C ALA A 58 -0.99 7.29 -14.76
N ASP A 59 -2.00 6.46 -14.45
CA ASP A 59 -3.37 6.62 -14.97
C ASP A 59 -4.10 7.82 -14.34
N SER A 60 -3.72 8.21 -13.12
CA SER A 60 -4.25 9.42 -12.47
C SER A 60 -3.73 10.74 -13.03
N ASP A 61 -2.69 10.76 -13.86
CA ASP A 61 -2.13 12.00 -14.45
C ASP A 61 -2.89 12.46 -15.71
N ASP A 62 -3.75 11.62 -16.31
CA ASP A 62 -4.43 11.92 -17.59
C ASP A 62 -5.96 12.17 -17.46
N THR A 63 -6.52 12.15 -16.24
CA THR A 63 -7.99 12.23 -16.03
C THR A 63 -8.46 13.41 -15.16
N TYR A 64 -7.84 14.59 -15.29
CA TYR A 64 -8.51 15.86 -14.91
C TYR A 64 -8.10 17.00 -15.85
N PRO A 65 -8.94 17.40 -16.84
CA PRO A 65 -8.86 18.76 -17.33
C PRO A 65 -9.13 19.66 -16.13
N ARG A 66 -8.16 20.52 -15.77
CA ARG A 66 -8.33 21.61 -14.80
C ARG A 66 -9.69 22.26 -15.05
N ALA A 67 -10.68 21.94 -14.21
CA ALA A 67 -11.96 22.58 -14.22
C ALA A 67 -11.73 24.04 -13.80
N MET A 68 -11.63 24.89 -14.83
CA MET A 68 -11.86 26.33 -14.87
C MET A 68 -12.03 26.97 -13.49
N ALA A 69 -10.91 27.39 -12.90
CA ALA A 69 -10.96 28.45 -11.90
C ALA A 69 -11.46 29.73 -12.59
N ASN A 70 -12.41 30.39 -11.95
CA ASN A 70 -12.94 31.74 -12.19
C ASN A 70 -14.24 31.83 -13.00
N ASN A 71 -15.37 31.54 -12.34
CA ASN A 71 -16.58 32.31 -12.56
C ASN A 71 -17.47 32.34 -11.31
N LEU A 72 -17.01 33.04 -10.26
CA LEU A 72 -17.84 33.32 -9.09
C LEU A 72 -17.56 34.72 -8.53
N THR A 73 -17.83 35.73 -9.35
CA THR A 73 -18.12 37.10 -8.87
C THR A 73 -19.25 37.67 -9.71
N LEU A 74 -20.47 37.19 -9.45
CA LEU A 74 -21.67 37.94 -9.79
C LEU A 74 -22.69 37.85 -8.66
N GLY A 75 -22.86 38.98 -7.97
CA GLY A 75 -24.07 39.29 -7.22
C GLY A 75 -23.97 39.14 -5.70
N LYS A 76 -23.64 40.24 -5.03
CA LYS A 76 -24.55 40.98 -4.12
C LYS A 76 -23.74 41.85 -3.15
N ASN A 77 -23.83 43.16 -3.33
CA ASN A 77 -24.02 44.09 -2.22
C ASN A 77 -24.53 45.43 -2.76
N THR A 78 -25.84 45.51 -2.87
CA THR A 78 -26.59 46.75 -2.68
C THR A 78 -26.84 46.89 -1.18
N THR A 79 -26.17 47.83 -0.51
CA THR A 79 -26.76 48.77 0.47
C THR A 79 -25.76 49.90 0.69
#